data_AF-A0A944FPH0-F1
#
_entry.id   AF-A0A944FPH0-F1
#
_cell.length_a   1.000
_cell.length_b   1.000
_cell.length_c   1.000
_cell.angle_alpha   90.00
_cell.angle_beta   90.00
_cell.angle_gamma   90.00
#
_symmetry.space_group_name_H-M   'P 1'
#
loop_
_entity.id
_entity.type
_entity.pdbx_description
1 polymer ?
#
loop_
_entity_poly.entity_id
_entity_poly.type
_entity_poly.pdbx_seq_one_letter_code
_entity_poly.pdbx_strand_id
1 'polypeptide(L)'
;MILWQNLDMSERIAAAQTTAANKNIEDRAVEKDWWVTAVLKALFSTSCSNYLLFKGGTSISKGWPIIERFSEDIDLSLGRQFFLDVMKLPYAAAGNNTQLKNLRKASRKYIHGTLSKELCERLSAMGIVGFTVVNQTTQPTAEGPKPIDADSDPTIILVNYDSLFPAYDGDILPRVKIEISCLSMSEPFEAKPITTLIHNQFPELDGALSFPVDKEKLAICQ
;
A
#
# COMPACT_ATOMS: atom_id res chain seq x y z
N MET A 1 3.62 -22.55 -5.47
CA MET A 1 4.33 -21.40 -6.07
C MET A 1 5.25 -20.82 -5.02
N ILE A 2 6.49 -20.52 -5.39
CA ILE A 2 7.57 -20.15 -4.46
C ILE A 2 7.54 -18.63 -4.27
N LEU A 3 7.67 -18.14 -3.03
CA LEU A 3 7.80 -16.71 -2.77
C LEU A 3 9.25 -16.29 -3.07
N TRP A 4 9.46 -15.19 -3.80
CA TRP A 4 10.81 -14.70 -4.10
C TRP A 4 11.68 -14.52 -2.84
N GLN A 5 11.09 -14.04 -1.74
CA GLN A 5 11.80 -13.87 -0.46
C GLN A 5 12.31 -15.18 0.16
N ASN A 6 11.77 -16.33 -0.27
CA ASN A 6 12.16 -17.66 0.22
C ASN A 6 13.33 -18.28 -0.58
N LEU A 7 13.76 -17.64 -1.67
CA LEU A 7 14.98 -18.03 -2.38
C LEU A 7 16.22 -17.69 -1.54
N ASP A 8 17.36 -18.27 -1.89
CA ASP A 8 18.62 -17.88 -1.26
C ASP A 8 18.99 -16.42 -1.60
N MET A 9 19.91 -15.84 -0.83
CA MET A 9 20.28 -14.43 -0.99
C MET A 9 20.79 -14.11 -2.41
N SER A 10 21.62 -14.99 -2.98
CA SER A 10 22.18 -14.81 -4.31
C SER A 10 21.13 -14.90 -5.41
N GLU A 11 20.21 -15.84 -5.31
CA GLU A 11 19.08 -16.03 -6.23
C GLU A 11 18.13 -14.84 -6.16
N ARG A 12 17.86 -14.33 -4.95
CA ARG A 12 17.03 -13.13 -4.76
C ARG A 12 17.60 -11.93 -5.49
N ILE A 13 18.90 -11.66 -5.28
CA ILE A 13 19.63 -10.57 -5.95
C ILE A 13 19.65 -10.78 -7.46
N ALA A 14 19.97 -11.98 -7.94
CA ALA A 14 20.06 -12.28 -9.37
C ALA A 14 18.71 -12.12 -10.09
N ALA A 15 17.61 -12.57 -9.48
CA ALA A 15 16.27 -12.41 -10.04
C ALA A 15 15.86 -10.93 -10.14
N ALA A 16 16.14 -10.14 -9.09
CA ALA A 16 15.87 -8.71 -9.10
C ALA A 16 16.70 -7.97 -10.16
N GLN A 17 18.01 -8.24 -10.24
CA GLN A 17 18.93 -7.64 -11.23
C GLN A 17 18.57 -8.00 -12.67
N THR A 18 18.21 -9.27 -12.91
CA THR A 18 17.77 -9.72 -14.24
C THR A 18 16.49 -9.00 -14.66
N THR A 19 15.53 -8.88 -13.75
CA THR A 19 14.27 -8.15 -13.99
C THR A 19 14.53 -6.67 -14.24
N ALA A 20 15.41 -6.05 -13.44
CA ALA A 20 15.77 -4.64 -13.55
C ALA A 20 16.45 -4.32 -14.89
N ALA A 21 17.41 -5.15 -15.30
CA ALA A 21 18.07 -5.04 -16.60
C ALA A 21 17.08 -5.17 -17.77
N ASN A 22 16.17 -6.14 -17.72
CA ASN A 22 15.16 -6.34 -18.77
C ASN A 22 14.14 -5.20 -18.86
N LYS A 23 13.85 -4.53 -17.73
CA LYS A 23 12.96 -3.38 -17.66
C LYS A 23 13.66 -2.04 -17.80
N ASN A 24 15.00 -2.03 -17.88
CA ASN A 24 15.83 -0.83 -17.88
C ASN A 24 15.51 0.12 -16.71
N ILE A 25 15.40 -0.42 -15.51
CA ILE A 25 15.16 0.30 -14.25
C ILE A 25 16.21 -0.10 -13.19
N GLU A 26 16.20 0.58 -12.05
CA GLU A 26 17.10 0.25 -10.93
C GLU A 26 16.68 -1.04 -10.19
N ASP A 27 17.65 -1.81 -9.69
CA ASP A 27 17.42 -3.03 -8.89
C ASP A 27 16.46 -2.80 -7.72
N ARG A 28 16.61 -1.66 -7.03
CA ARG A 28 15.75 -1.24 -5.92
C ARG A 28 14.32 -0.94 -6.34
N ALA A 29 14.10 -0.52 -7.57
CA ALA A 29 12.75 -0.33 -8.09
C ALA A 29 12.04 -1.69 -8.21
N VAL A 30 12.75 -2.74 -8.64
CA VAL A 30 12.19 -4.10 -8.67
C VAL A 30 11.88 -4.62 -7.26
N GLU A 31 12.81 -4.43 -6.31
CA GLU A 31 12.57 -4.85 -4.92
C GLU A 31 11.38 -4.11 -4.30
N LYS A 32 11.30 -2.79 -4.49
CA LYS A 32 10.19 -1.98 -3.95
C LYS A 32 8.86 -2.33 -4.61
N ASP A 33 8.84 -2.62 -5.91
CA ASP A 33 7.66 -3.11 -6.62
C ASP A 33 7.10 -4.40 -5.99
N TRP A 34 7.99 -5.31 -5.58
CA TRP A 34 7.63 -6.53 -4.87
C TRP A 34 6.98 -6.21 -3.52
N TRP A 35 7.60 -5.33 -2.72
CA TRP A 35 7.06 -4.90 -1.43
C TRP A 35 5.70 -4.20 -1.55
N VAL A 36 5.54 -3.30 -2.52
CA VAL A 36 4.25 -2.65 -2.81
C VAL A 36 3.18 -3.70 -3.12
N THR A 37 3.49 -4.69 -3.95
CA THR A 37 2.54 -5.77 -4.31
C THR A 37 2.16 -6.60 -3.09
N ALA A 38 3.13 -7.00 -2.28
CA ALA A 38 2.90 -7.75 -1.06
C ALA A 38 2.05 -6.98 -0.03
N VAL A 39 2.35 -5.69 0.18
CA VAL A 39 1.58 -4.80 1.06
C VAL A 39 0.15 -4.63 0.56
N LEU A 40 -0.06 -4.42 -0.74
CA LEU A 40 -1.40 -4.34 -1.30
C LEU A 40 -2.18 -5.65 -1.09
N LYS A 41 -1.57 -6.81 -1.38
CA LYS A 41 -2.18 -8.13 -1.14
C LYS A 41 -2.60 -8.29 0.33
N ALA A 42 -1.73 -7.90 1.25
CA ALA A 42 -2.00 -7.95 2.69
C ALA A 42 -3.16 -7.03 3.08
N LEU A 43 -3.16 -5.76 2.62
CA LEU A 43 -4.24 -4.80 2.86
C LEU A 43 -5.59 -5.29 2.32
N PHE A 44 -5.62 -5.88 1.12
CA PHE A 44 -6.83 -6.46 0.54
C PHE A 44 -7.24 -7.81 1.16
N SER A 45 -6.51 -8.29 2.18
CA SER A 45 -6.86 -9.44 3.02
C SER A 45 -7.28 -9.03 4.44
N THR A 46 -7.38 -7.73 4.75
CA THR A 46 -7.79 -7.20 6.06
C THR A 46 -9.32 -7.20 6.23
N SER A 47 -9.78 -6.97 7.47
CA SER A 47 -11.21 -6.99 7.81
C SER A 47 -12.01 -5.87 7.12
N CYS A 48 -11.37 -4.73 6.82
CA CYS A 48 -11.99 -3.62 6.09
C CYS A 48 -11.75 -3.67 4.58
N SER A 49 -11.14 -4.73 4.05
CA SER A 49 -10.77 -4.84 2.63
C SER A 49 -11.93 -4.56 1.67
N ASN A 50 -13.17 -4.91 2.01
CA ASN A 50 -14.36 -4.64 1.20
C ASN A 50 -14.71 -3.16 1.06
N TYR A 51 -14.08 -2.30 1.85
CA TYR A 51 -14.30 -0.86 1.84
C TYR A 51 -13.04 -0.09 1.45
N LEU A 52 -11.94 -0.77 1.09
CA LEU A 52 -10.72 -0.16 0.60
C LEU A 52 -10.80 0.06 -0.91
N LEU A 53 -10.46 1.27 -1.36
CA LEU A 53 -10.34 1.65 -2.77
C LEU A 53 -8.92 2.10 -3.06
N PHE A 54 -8.22 1.44 -3.98
CA PHE A 54 -6.87 1.77 -4.42
C PHE A 54 -6.90 2.88 -5.47
N LYS A 55 -6.37 4.04 -5.13
CA LYS A 55 -6.47 5.29 -5.91
C LYS A 55 -5.11 5.65 -6.53
N GLY A 56 -5.09 6.75 -7.31
CA GLY A 56 -3.86 7.47 -7.65
C GLY A 56 -3.06 6.91 -8.84
N GLY A 57 -1.83 7.41 -9.03
CA GLY A 57 -0.95 6.95 -10.11
C GLY A 57 -0.47 5.51 -9.96
N THR A 58 -0.51 4.96 -8.74
CA THR A 58 -0.17 3.58 -8.40
C THR A 58 -1.18 2.58 -8.94
N SER A 59 -2.49 2.88 -8.83
CA SER A 59 -3.55 2.07 -9.40
C SER A 59 -3.45 2.00 -10.92
N ILE A 60 -3.06 3.11 -11.55
CA ILE A 60 -2.82 3.21 -12.98
C ILE A 60 -1.59 2.41 -13.37
N SER A 61 -0.40 2.61 -12.77
CA SER A 61 0.83 1.90 -13.17
C SER A 61 0.80 0.38 -12.91
N LYS A 62 0.10 -0.10 -11.86
CA LYS A 62 -0.02 -1.53 -11.55
C LYS A 62 -1.14 -2.24 -12.32
N GLY A 63 -2.28 -1.59 -12.52
CA GLY A 63 -3.39 -2.14 -13.30
C GLY A 63 -3.18 -1.96 -14.80
N TRP A 64 -2.64 -0.82 -15.22
CA TRP A 64 -2.46 -0.45 -16.62
C TRP A 64 -0.97 -0.20 -16.89
N PRO A 65 -0.29 -1.05 -17.67
CA PRO A 65 1.09 -0.82 -18.08
C PRO A 65 1.19 0.30 -19.14
N ILE A 66 0.49 1.42 -18.93
CA ILE A 66 0.42 2.59 -19.82
C ILE A 66 1.52 3.61 -19.47
N ILE A 67 2.04 3.60 -18.24
CA ILE A 67 3.09 4.53 -17.80
C ILE A 67 4.16 3.77 -17.02
N GLU A 68 5.40 3.79 -17.53
CA GLU A 68 6.64 3.29 -16.89
C GLU A 68 7.06 4.15 -15.69
N ARG A 69 6.10 4.68 -14.92
CA ARG A 69 6.39 5.43 -13.70
C ARG A 69 6.28 4.48 -12.53
N PHE A 70 7.44 4.19 -11.97
CA PHE A 70 7.59 3.53 -10.68
C PHE A 70 6.74 4.26 -9.63
N SER A 71 5.83 3.54 -8.97
CA SER A 71 4.96 4.12 -7.98
C SER A 71 5.40 3.69 -6.59
N GLU A 72 6.05 4.64 -5.92
CA GLU A 72 6.68 4.48 -4.61
C GLU A 72 5.66 4.28 -3.47
N ASP A 73 4.48 4.89 -3.64
CA ASP A 73 3.47 5.09 -2.62
C ASP A 73 2.18 4.33 -2.96
N ILE A 74 1.45 3.90 -1.93
CA ILE A 74 0.12 3.29 -2.04
C ILE A 74 -0.92 4.32 -1.59
N ASP A 75 -1.72 4.79 -2.54
CA ASP A 75 -2.87 5.66 -2.25
C ASP A 75 -4.14 4.82 -2.10
N LEU A 76 -4.79 4.90 -0.95
CA LEU A 76 -6.03 4.21 -0.66
C LEU A 76 -7.09 5.18 -0.13
N SER A 77 -8.34 4.74 -0.23
CA SER A 77 -9.40 5.29 0.60
C SER A 77 -10.15 4.21 1.33
N LEU A 78 -10.49 4.46 2.59
CA LEU A 78 -11.44 3.66 3.35
C LEU A 78 -12.82 4.31 3.26
N GLY A 79 -13.72 3.67 2.54
CA GLY A 79 -15.04 4.21 2.21
C GLY A 79 -15.89 4.53 3.44
N ARG A 80 -16.66 5.62 3.37
CA ARG A 80 -17.54 6.08 4.48
C ARG A 80 -18.52 5.01 4.93
N GLN A 81 -18.93 4.14 4.00
CA GLN A 81 -19.84 3.03 4.27
C GLN A 81 -19.29 2.07 5.33
N PHE A 82 -17.96 1.89 5.43
CA PHE A 82 -17.36 1.12 6.52
C PHE A 82 -17.75 1.69 7.89
N PHE A 83 -17.63 3.01 8.02
CA PHE A 83 -17.92 3.69 9.28
C PHE A 83 -19.42 3.73 9.58
N LEU A 84 -20.27 3.79 8.57
CA LEU A 84 -21.73 3.74 8.72
C LEU A 84 -22.23 2.32 9.06
N ASP A 85 -21.83 1.33 8.27
CA ASP A 85 -22.41 -0.02 8.33
C ASP A 85 -21.70 -0.94 9.31
N VAL A 86 -20.38 -0.83 9.43
CA VAL A 86 -19.59 -1.73 10.28
C VAL A 86 -19.37 -1.09 11.64
N MET A 87 -18.85 0.14 11.67
CA MET A 87 -18.55 0.84 12.93
C MET A 87 -19.79 1.49 13.57
N LYS A 88 -20.93 1.54 12.86
CA LYS A 88 -22.19 2.14 13.31
C LYS A 88 -22.06 3.59 13.80
N LEU A 89 -21.30 4.40 13.06
CA LEU A 89 -21.02 5.80 13.37
C LEU A 89 -21.90 6.73 12.53
N PRO A 90 -23.04 7.24 13.04
CA PRO A 90 -23.98 8.02 12.24
C PRO A 90 -23.37 9.34 11.71
N TYR A 91 -22.38 9.90 12.39
CA TYR A 91 -21.67 11.11 11.92
C TYR A 91 -20.80 10.85 10.69
N ALA A 92 -20.57 9.60 10.28
CA ALA A 92 -19.83 9.27 9.06
C ALA A 92 -20.58 9.68 7.78
N ALA A 93 -21.86 10.04 7.87
CA ALA A 93 -22.60 10.68 6.79
C ALA A 93 -21.95 12.02 6.35
N ALA A 94 -21.22 12.67 7.26
CA ALA A 94 -20.43 13.87 7.00
C ALA A 94 -21.22 15.00 6.30
N GLY A 95 -22.46 15.23 6.72
CA GLY A 95 -23.34 16.29 6.21
C GLY A 95 -22.97 17.70 6.70
N ASN A 96 -22.02 17.83 7.62
CA ASN A 96 -21.47 19.11 8.06
C ASN A 96 -20.00 18.98 8.50
N ASN A 97 -19.33 20.12 8.72
CA ASN A 97 -17.90 20.18 9.08
C ASN A 97 -17.58 19.45 10.39
N THR A 98 -18.47 19.48 11.39
CA THR A 98 -18.26 18.78 12.66
C THR A 98 -18.30 17.27 12.47
N GLN A 99 -19.27 16.78 11.70
CA GLN A 99 -19.38 15.37 11.33
C GLN A 99 -18.17 14.90 10.52
N LEU A 100 -17.72 15.70 9.55
CA LEU A 100 -16.52 15.44 8.76
C LEU A 100 -15.25 15.34 9.63
N LYS A 101 -15.05 16.28 10.56
CA LYS A 101 -13.93 16.26 11.51
C LYS A 101 -13.97 15.00 12.39
N ASN A 102 -15.15 14.60 12.86
CA ASN A 102 -15.31 13.39 13.66
C ASN A 102 -15.05 12.12 12.85
N LEU A 103 -15.46 12.07 11.57
CA LEU A 103 -15.13 10.98 10.65
C LEU A 103 -13.62 10.85 10.47
N ARG A 104 -12.89 11.94 10.22
CA ARG A 104 -11.42 11.91 10.07
C ARG A 104 -10.74 11.37 11.33
N LYS A 105 -11.17 11.80 12.51
CA LYS A 105 -10.68 11.27 13.80
C LYS A 105 -10.95 9.78 13.97
N ALA A 106 -12.17 9.33 13.66
CA ALA A 106 -12.55 7.93 13.75
C ALA A 106 -11.75 7.07 12.76
N SER A 107 -11.56 7.56 11.54
CA SER A 107 -10.74 6.93 10.50
C SER A 107 -9.31 6.75 10.97
N ARG A 108 -8.65 7.84 11.39
CA ARG A 108 -7.28 7.78 11.90
C ARG A 108 -7.14 6.80 13.05
N LYS A 109 -8.06 6.84 14.01
CA LYS A 109 -8.08 5.93 15.16
C LYS A 109 -8.19 4.46 14.72
N TYR A 110 -9.07 4.16 13.77
CA TYR A 110 -9.22 2.81 13.24
C TYR A 110 -7.97 2.35 12.48
N ILE A 111 -7.44 3.21 11.60
CA ILE A 111 -6.28 2.88 10.76
C ILE A 111 -5.05 2.61 11.64
N HIS A 112 -4.73 3.49 12.57
CA HIS A 112 -3.57 3.33 13.46
C HIS A 112 -3.80 2.28 14.54
N GLY A 113 -5.03 2.07 15.02
CA GLY A 113 -5.34 1.15 16.12
C GLY A 113 -5.61 -0.30 15.71
N THR A 114 -6.14 -0.51 14.51
CA THR A 114 -6.60 -1.82 14.00
C THR A 114 -5.93 -2.17 12.68
N LEU A 115 -6.10 -1.36 11.63
CA LEU A 115 -5.64 -1.73 10.29
C LEU A 115 -4.12 -1.94 10.21
N SER A 116 -3.34 -1.11 10.89
CA SER A 116 -1.87 -1.26 10.96
C SER A 116 -1.44 -2.61 11.57
N LYS A 117 -2.17 -3.11 12.57
CA LYS A 117 -1.92 -4.40 13.21
C LYS A 117 -2.31 -5.53 12.29
N GLU A 118 -3.51 -5.47 11.70
CA GLU A 118 -3.96 -6.45 10.73
C GLU A 118 -2.99 -6.53 9.53
N LEU A 119 -2.47 -5.40 9.04
CA LEU A 119 -1.46 -5.37 7.98
C LEU A 119 -0.21 -6.17 8.38
N CYS A 120 0.31 -5.93 9.59
CA CYS A 120 1.46 -6.66 10.12
C CYS A 120 1.19 -8.17 10.22
N GLU A 121 0.02 -8.54 10.75
CA GLU A 121 -0.42 -9.94 10.87
C GLU A 121 -0.57 -10.61 9.51
N ARG A 122 -1.14 -9.92 8.52
CA ARG A 122 -1.32 -10.46 7.17
C ARG A 122 0.00 -10.66 6.44
N LEU A 123 0.92 -9.69 6.50
CA LEU A 123 2.27 -9.85 5.94
C LEU A 123 2.98 -11.06 6.57
N SER A 124 2.92 -11.18 7.90
CA SER A 124 3.53 -12.30 8.63
C SER A 124 2.89 -13.65 8.23
N ALA A 125 1.56 -13.70 8.10
CA ALA A 125 0.83 -14.90 7.68
C ALA A 125 1.14 -15.32 6.23
N MET A 126 1.58 -14.39 5.38
CA MET A 126 2.06 -14.67 4.03
C MET A 126 3.50 -15.21 4.01
N GLY A 127 4.15 -15.35 5.17
CA GLY A 127 5.54 -15.79 5.29
C GLY A 127 6.56 -14.69 4.99
N ILE A 128 6.13 -13.44 4.94
CA ILE A 128 7.01 -12.30 4.67
C ILE A 128 7.75 -11.91 5.96
N VAL A 129 9.04 -11.60 5.84
CA VAL A 129 9.94 -11.25 6.96
C VAL A 129 10.75 -9.99 6.65
N GLY A 130 11.46 -9.46 7.65
CA GLY A 130 12.35 -8.31 7.48
C GLY A 130 11.60 -7.00 7.24
N PHE A 131 10.51 -6.75 7.98
CA PHE A 131 9.74 -5.52 7.89
C PHE A 131 9.30 -4.99 9.26
N THR A 132 8.98 -3.70 9.30
CA THR A 132 8.30 -3.06 10.43
C THR A 132 7.14 -2.19 9.94
N VAL A 133 6.02 -2.23 10.66
CA VAL A 133 4.85 -1.38 10.38
C VAL A 133 4.82 -0.23 11.39
N VAL A 134 4.85 1.00 10.90
CA VAL A 134 4.93 2.22 11.71
C VAL A 134 3.79 3.16 11.35
N ASN A 135 3.05 3.61 12.36
CA ASN A 135 2.05 4.66 12.20
C ASN A 135 2.75 6.02 12.19
N GLN A 136 2.54 6.83 11.14
CA GLN A 136 3.08 8.18 11.13
C GLN A 136 2.22 9.11 12.00
N THR A 137 2.77 9.53 13.13
CA THR A 137 2.10 10.41 14.10
C THR A 137 2.68 11.82 14.15
N THR A 138 3.85 12.03 13.53
CA THR A 138 4.52 13.32 13.44
C THR A 138 4.89 13.68 12.01
N GLN A 139 4.98 14.98 11.73
CA GLN A 139 5.49 15.52 10.47
C GLN A 139 6.73 16.39 10.72
N PRO A 140 7.74 16.33 9.84
CA PRO A 140 8.90 17.20 9.95
C PRO A 140 8.50 18.67 9.71
N THR A 141 9.06 19.57 10.51
CA THR A 141 8.93 21.03 10.33
C THR A 141 10.28 21.69 10.55
N ALA A 142 10.42 22.97 10.17
CA ALA A 142 11.66 23.73 10.39
C ALA A 142 12.10 23.79 11.87
N GLU A 143 11.14 23.66 12.80
CA GLU A 143 11.35 23.67 14.25
C GLU A 143 11.50 22.25 14.84
N GLY A 144 11.54 21.21 14.00
CA GLY A 144 11.57 19.81 14.40
C GLY A 144 10.25 19.06 14.17
N PRO A 145 10.18 17.76 14.50
CA PRO A 145 8.96 16.97 14.30
C PRO A 145 7.80 17.48 15.16
N LYS A 146 6.64 17.76 14.55
CA LYS A 146 5.40 18.15 15.25
C LYS A 146 4.34 17.05 15.14
N PRO A 147 3.49 16.84 16.17
CA PRO A 147 2.35 15.93 16.08
C PRO A 147 1.41 16.31 14.94
N ILE A 148 0.90 15.31 14.24
CA ILE A 148 -0.13 15.50 13.20
C ILE A 148 -1.51 15.48 13.88
N ASP A 149 -2.37 16.43 13.53
CA ASP A 149 -3.70 16.56 14.12
C ASP A 149 -4.55 15.29 13.95
N ALA A 150 -5.36 14.97 14.97
CA ALA A 150 -6.19 13.77 14.96
C ALA A 150 -7.23 13.75 13.81
N ASP A 151 -7.61 14.93 13.29
CA ASP A 151 -8.49 15.08 12.14
C ASP A 151 -7.78 15.41 10.82
N SER A 152 -6.45 15.26 10.75
CA SER A 152 -5.74 15.28 9.47
C SER A 152 -6.14 14.07 8.62
N ASP A 153 -6.24 14.29 7.31
CA ASP A 153 -6.49 13.29 6.28
C ASP A 153 -5.58 13.64 5.08
N PRO A 154 -4.87 12.67 4.47
CA PRO A 154 -4.94 11.22 4.72
C PRO A 154 -4.22 10.78 6.01
N THR A 155 -4.53 9.57 6.49
CA THR A 155 -3.77 8.89 7.55
C THR A 155 -2.67 8.04 6.93
N ILE A 156 -1.45 8.13 7.45
CA ILE A 156 -0.28 7.45 6.86
C ILE A 156 0.17 6.26 7.73
N ILE A 157 0.43 5.13 7.08
CA ILE A 157 1.16 3.97 7.60
C ILE A 157 2.43 3.79 6.75
N LEU A 158 3.55 3.46 7.39
CA LEU A 158 4.81 3.15 6.74
C LEU A 158 5.14 1.68 6.96
N VAL A 159 5.50 0.96 5.90
CA VAL A 159 6.09 -0.38 5.99
C VAL A 159 7.55 -0.24 5.60
N ASN A 160 8.45 -0.21 6.58
CA ASN A 160 9.90 -0.23 6.32
C ASN A 160 10.34 -1.67 6.16
N TYR A 161 11.34 -1.92 5.31
CA TYR A 161 11.85 -3.26 5.06
C TYR A 161 13.38 -3.31 4.99
N ASP A 162 13.92 -4.50 5.23
CA ASP A 162 15.34 -4.78 5.11
C ASP A 162 15.69 -4.96 3.62
N SER A 163 16.29 -3.91 3.05
CA SER A 163 16.71 -3.87 1.64
C SER A 163 17.79 -4.90 1.34
N LEU A 164 17.66 -5.59 0.21
CA LEU A 164 18.73 -6.42 -0.37
C LEU A 164 19.89 -5.58 -0.90
N PHE A 165 19.59 -4.36 -1.35
CA PHE A 165 20.56 -3.48 -1.99
C PHE A 165 21.07 -2.41 -1.02
N PRO A 166 22.38 -2.07 -1.04
CA PRO A 166 22.99 -1.13 -0.10
C PRO A 166 22.41 0.29 -0.26
N ALA A 167 22.33 1.05 0.83
CA ALA A 167 21.88 2.45 0.79
C ALA A 167 22.81 3.33 -0.09
N TYR A 168 22.22 4.34 -0.74
CA TYR A 168 22.88 5.38 -1.55
C TYR A 168 22.10 6.69 -1.42
N ASP A 169 22.69 7.79 -1.89
CA ASP A 169 22.07 9.13 -1.91
C ASP A 169 20.96 9.27 -2.98
N GLY A 170 20.07 8.28 -3.09
CA GLY A 170 18.98 8.24 -4.06
C GLY A 170 17.59 8.23 -3.42
N ASP A 171 16.58 8.46 -4.26
CA ASP A 171 15.21 8.71 -3.82
C ASP A 171 14.43 7.44 -3.42
N ILE A 172 14.89 6.25 -3.84
CA ILE A 172 14.19 4.99 -3.55
C ILE A 172 14.54 4.49 -2.14
N LEU A 173 13.75 4.92 -1.17
CA LEU A 173 13.89 4.48 0.21
C LEU A 173 13.31 3.06 0.41
N PRO A 174 13.88 2.23 1.30
CA PRO A 174 13.40 0.88 1.60
C PRO A 174 12.16 0.91 2.50
N ARG A 175 11.11 1.54 1.99
CA ARG A 175 9.87 1.84 2.70
C ARG A 175 8.72 2.01 1.72
N VAL A 176 7.62 1.33 1.98
CA VAL A 176 6.34 1.59 1.32
C VAL A 176 5.54 2.57 2.17
N LYS A 177 5.16 3.71 1.60
CA LYS A 177 4.25 4.67 2.24
C LYS A 177 2.83 4.36 1.81
N ILE A 178 1.91 4.28 2.77
CA ILE A 178 0.50 4.00 2.54
C ILE A 178 -0.29 5.21 3.01
N GLU A 179 -0.92 5.94 2.10
CA GLU A 179 -1.81 7.06 2.40
C GLU A 179 -3.26 6.59 2.32
N ILE A 180 -4.02 6.74 3.40
CA ILE A 180 -5.41 6.26 3.47
C ILE A 180 -6.34 7.42 3.81
N SER A 181 -7.16 7.83 2.85
CA SER A 181 -8.18 8.88 3.03
C SER A 181 -9.55 8.29 3.40
N CYS A 182 -10.36 9.01 4.17
CA CYS A 182 -11.77 8.67 4.42
C CYS A 182 -12.77 9.48 3.59
N LEU A 183 -12.29 10.35 2.69
CA LEU A 183 -13.11 11.41 2.10
C LEU A 183 -13.64 11.12 0.72
N SER A 184 -13.01 10.20 -0.01
CA SER A 184 -13.25 10.05 -1.43
C SER A 184 -14.44 9.12 -1.74
N MET A 185 -15.17 9.48 -2.79
CA MET A 185 -16.39 8.80 -3.25
C MET A 185 -16.04 7.76 -4.34
N SER A 186 -16.99 6.89 -4.66
CA SER A 186 -16.84 5.86 -5.70
C SER A 186 -16.65 6.47 -7.08
N GLU A 187 -15.66 6.01 -7.83
CA GLU A 187 -15.38 6.33 -9.23
C GLU A 187 -15.43 5.04 -10.08
N PRO A 188 -15.69 5.12 -11.41
CA PRO A 188 -15.71 3.94 -12.29
C PRO A 188 -14.31 3.31 -12.46
N PHE A 189 -14.24 1.99 -12.66
CA PHE A 189 -12.98 1.21 -12.65
C PHE A 189 -13.01 -0.03 -13.56
N GLU A 190 -11.83 -0.63 -13.79
CA GLU A 190 -11.64 -1.92 -14.47
C GLU A 190 -10.81 -2.87 -13.58
N ALA A 191 -11.27 -4.10 -13.38
CA ALA A 191 -10.57 -5.10 -12.57
C ALA A 191 -9.35 -5.63 -13.34
N LYS A 192 -8.16 -5.55 -12.73
CA LYS A 192 -6.93 -6.08 -13.30
C LYS A 192 -6.09 -6.81 -12.25
N PRO A 193 -5.43 -7.91 -12.62
CA PRO A 193 -4.56 -8.64 -11.71
C PRO A 193 -3.34 -7.78 -11.39
N ILE A 194 -3.03 -7.62 -10.10
CA ILE A 194 -1.76 -7.03 -9.68
C ILE A 194 -0.74 -8.15 -9.51
N THR A 195 0.39 -8.02 -10.18
CA THR A 195 1.54 -8.94 -10.10
C THR A 195 2.83 -8.19 -9.78
N THR A 196 3.84 -8.91 -9.30
CA THR A 196 5.20 -8.37 -9.14
C THR A 196 5.91 -8.33 -10.49
N LEU A 197 6.86 -7.41 -10.67
CA LEU A 197 7.75 -7.43 -11.83
C LEU A 197 8.55 -8.75 -11.90
N ILE A 198 8.91 -9.30 -10.74
CA ILE A 198 9.60 -10.59 -10.61
C ILE A 198 8.73 -11.72 -11.16
N HIS A 199 7.44 -11.79 -10.80
CA HIS A 199 6.53 -12.80 -11.35
C HIS A 199 6.40 -12.69 -12.87
N ASN A 200 6.33 -11.47 -13.40
CA ASN A 200 6.21 -11.25 -14.84
C ASN A 200 7.47 -11.73 -15.60
N GLN A 201 8.63 -11.74 -14.93
CA GLN A 201 9.89 -12.25 -15.48
C GLN A 201 10.11 -13.75 -15.22
N PHE A 202 9.66 -14.24 -14.06
CA PHE A 202 9.81 -15.60 -13.54
C PHE A 202 8.46 -16.12 -13.04
N PRO A 203 7.60 -16.68 -13.91
CA PRO A 203 6.21 -17.04 -13.58
C PRO A 203 6.05 -18.09 -12.46
N GLU A 204 7.10 -18.85 -12.16
CA GLU A 204 7.15 -19.81 -11.05
C GLU A 204 7.24 -19.16 -9.65
N LEU A 205 7.69 -17.90 -9.60
CA LEU A 205 7.82 -17.10 -8.38
C LEU A 205 6.57 -16.27 -8.13
N ASP A 206 6.27 -15.96 -6.87
CA ASP A 206 5.29 -14.96 -6.42
C ASP A 206 3.84 -15.14 -6.89
N GLY A 207 3.45 -16.24 -7.55
CA GLY A 207 2.08 -16.37 -8.02
C GLY A 207 1.02 -16.38 -6.90
N ALA A 208 1.41 -16.64 -5.64
CA ALA A 208 0.53 -16.46 -4.46
C ALA A 208 0.29 -14.98 -4.08
N LEU A 209 1.19 -14.08 -4.49
CA LEU A 209 1.03 -12.64 -4.38
C LEU A 209 0.15 -12.07 -5.48
N SER A 210 -0.16 -12.84 -6.54
CA SER A 210 -1.14 -12.42 -7.54
C SER A 210 -2.53 -12.38 -6.93
N PHE A 211 -3.25 -11.31 -7.20
CA PHE A 211 -4.64 -11.18 -6.79
C PHE A 211 -5.40 -10.27 -7.74
N PRO A 212 -6.68 -10.59 -8.03
CA PRO A 212 -7.55 -9.58 -8.58
C PRO A 212 -7.76 -8.52 -7.51
N VAL A 213 -7.52 -7.26 -7.85
CA VAL A 213 -8.22 -6.21 -7.11
C VAL A 213 -9.63 -6.20 -7.66
N ASP A 214 -10.52 -6.81 -6.88
CA ASP A 214 -11.90 -7.05 -7.28
C ASP A 214 -12.66 -5.75 -7.56
N LYS A 215 -13.76 -5.89 -8.30
CA LYS A 215 -14.60 -4.87 -8.97
C LYS A 215 -15.25 -3.81 -8.05
N GLU A 216 -14.63 -3.39 -6.97
CA GLU A 216 -15.15 -2.33 -6.10
C GLU A 216 -14.02 -1.45 -5.58
N LYS A 217 -12.76 -1.69 -5.97
CA LYS A 217 -11.61 -1.33 -5.13
C LYS A 217 -10.44 -0.66 -5.86
N LEU A 218 -10.65 -0.09 -7.04
CA LEU A 218 -9.66 0.70 -7.80
C LEU A 218 -10.29 2.03 -8.22
N ALA A 219 -9.57 3.15 -8.14
CA ALA A 219 -9.96 4.45 -8.69
C ALA A 219 -8.86 4.90 -9.66
N ILE A 220 -9.27 5.24 -10.88
CA ILE A 220 -8.41 5.78 -11.94
C ILE A 220 -8.78 7.25 -12.08
N CYS A 221 -7.86 8.16 -11.80
CA CYS A 221 -8.06 9.56 -12.17
C CYS A 221 -8.05 9.67 -13.70
N GLN A 222 -9.16 10.15 -14.28
CA GLN A 222 -9.17 10.73 -15.62
C GLN A 222 -8.61 12.15 -15.58
#